data_AF-A0A139A2J8-F1
#
_entry.id   AF-A0A139A2J8-F1
#
_cell.length_a   1.000
_cell.length_b   1.000
_cell.length_c   1.000
_cell.angle_alpha   90.00
_cell.angle_beta   90.00
_cell.angle_gamma   90.00
#
_symmetry.space_group_name_H-M   'P 1'
#
loop_
_entity.id
_entity.type
_entity.pdbx_description
1 polymer ?
#
loop_
_entity_poly.entity_id
_entity_poly.type
_entity_poly.pdbx_seq_one_letter_code
_entity_poly.pdbx_strand_id
1 'polypeptide(L)'
;MHELALKYACTFGHSDAVKFLLQRGARDDRGHTLNAAVQFGEARTARPLLQSLPYEPSASSFLESAADLGHADVVEVLLDSGASMDEDSNDVIQMVAENGHKVMLRVFQVRGVDVDKVLVGERQRRCSCFVL
;
A
#
# COMPACT_ATOMS: atom_id res chain seq x y z
N MET A 1 19.68 4.96 16.63
CA MET A 1 20.12 3.57 16.36
C MET A 1 18.97 2.59 16.17
N HIS A 2 17.81 2.77 16.81
CA HIS A 2 16.71 1.79 16.71
C HIS A 2 15.96 1.84 15.37
N GLU A 3 15.83 3.03 14.75
CA GLU A 3 15.22 3.19 13.42
C GLU A 3 15.93 2.35 12.34
N LEU A 4 17.27 2.37 12.33
CA LEU A 4 18.04 1.62 11.34
C LEU A 4 17.90 0.09 11.53
N ALA A 5 17.94 -0.36 12.78
CA ALA A 5 17.72 -1.78 13.12
C ALA A 5 16.30 -2.23 12.74
N LEU A 6 15.30 -1.39 13.02
CA LEU A 6 13.91 -1.63 12.64
C LEU A 6 13.76 -1.69 11.13
N LYS A 7 14.39 -0.77 10.39
CA LYS A 7 14.38 -0.74 8.92
C LYS A 7 14.90 -2.04 8.34
N TYR A 8 16.09 -2.50 8.76
CA TYR A 8 16.65 -3.76 8.28
C TYR A 8 15.76 -4.96 8.61
N ALA A 9 15.21 -5.02 9.83
CA ALA A 9 14.28 -6.08 10.20
C ALA A 9 13.03 -6.11 9.30
N CYS A 10 12.53 -4.95 8.89
CA CYS A 10 11.40 -4.84 7.96
C CYS A 10 11.78 -5.18 6.52
N THR A 11 13.00 -4.84 6.10
CA THR A 11 13.51 -5.10 4.75
C THR A 11 13.72 -6.60 4.50
N PHE A 12 14.10 -7.35 5.54
CA PHE A 12 14.35 -8.80 5.48
C PHE A 12 13.20 -9.65 6.06
N GLY A 13 12.04 -9.04 6.35
CA GLY A 13 10.86 -9.79 6.80
C GLY A 13 10.96 -10.39 8.21
N HIS A 14 11.90 -9.93 9.05
CA HIS A 14 12.11 -10.45 10.41
C HIS A 14 11.03 -9.99 11.39
N SER A 15 9.83 -10.56 11.27
CA SER A 15 8.63 -10.13 12.00
C SER A 15 8.79 -10.18 13.52
N ASP A 16 9.51 -11.17 14.05
CA ASP A 16 9.76 -11.30 15.48
C ASP A 16 10.73 -10.23 16.00
N ALA A 17 11.75 -9.89 15.21
CA ALA A 17 12.67 -8.80 15.52
C ALA A 17 11.94 -7.45 15.50
N VAL A 18 11.04 -7.24 14.52
CA VAL A 18 10.21 -6.03 14.45
C VAL A 18 9.34 -5.90 15.71
N LYS A 19 8.61 -6.95 16.10
CA LYS A 19 7.80 -6.93 17.34
C LYS A 19 8.63 -6.64 18.59
N PHE A 20 9.80 -7.27 18.70
CA PHE A 20 10.70 -7.05 19.83
C PHE A 20 11.21 -5.60 19.88
N LEU A 21 11.57 -5.02 18.74
CA LEU A 21 12.03 -3.63 18.65
C LEU A 21 10.90 -2.64 18.97
N LEU A 22 9.69 -2.88 18.48
CA LEU A 22 8.51 -2.08 18.80
C LEU A 22 8.18 -2.12 20.30
N GLN A 23 8.27 -3.29 20.94
CA GLN A 23 8.10 -3.43 22.40
C GLN A 23 9.15 -2.65 23.21
N ARG A 24 10.35 -2.45 22.65
CA ARG A 24 11.41 -1.63 23.25
C ARG A 24 11.26 -0.13 22.97
N GLY A 25 10.18 0.28 22.30
CA GLY A 25 9.89 1.68 22.01
C GLY A 25 10.49 2.20 20.71
N ALA A 26 10.94 1.32 19.80
CA ALA A 26 11.24 1.75 18.43
C ALA A 26 9.95 2.25 17.76
N ARG A 27 10.03 3.37 17.04
CA ARG A 27 8.91 3.96 16.30
C ARG A 27 9.38 4.39 14.92
N ASP A 28 8.44 4.37 13.98
CA ASP A 28 8.66 4.89 12.63
C ASP A 28 8.01 6.27 12.52
N ASP A 29 8.74 7.31 12.94
CA ASP A 29 8.18 8.66 12.99
C ASP A 29 7.99 9.31 11.61
N ARG A 30 8.61 8.73 10.56
CA ARG A 30 8.65 9.30 9.21
C ARG A 30 8.07 8.38 8.13
N GLY A 31 7.60 7.19 8.47
CA GLY A 31 7.06 6.23 7.50
C GLY A 31 8.12 5.58 6.60
N HIS A 32 9.41 5.85 6.81
CA HIS A 32 10.49 5.28 5.98
C HIS A 32 10.62 3.77 6.19
N THR A 33 10.34 3.30 7.40
CA THR A 33 10.44 1.89 7.75
C THR A 33 9.28 1.11 7.15
N LEU A 34 8.07 1.67 7.23
CA LEU A 34 6.90 1.14 6.54
C LEU A 34 7.10 1.11 5.03
N ASN A 35 7.67 2.17 4.42
CA ASN A 35 7.97 2.18 3.00
C ASN A 35 8.91 1.03 2.60
N ALA A 36 9.93 0.74 3.40
CA ALA A 36 10.79 -0.42 3.18
C ALA A 36 10.01 -1.74 3.28
N ALA A 37 9.13 -1.91 4.28
CA ALA A 37 8.29 -3.11 4.34
C ALA A 37 7.41 -3.26 3.09
N VAL A 38 6.85 -2.15 2.60
CA VAL A 38 6.00 -2.10 1.42
C VAL A 38 6.78 -2.45 0.14
N GLN A 39 7.94 -1.84 -0.07
CA GLN A 39 8.77 -2.10 -1.25
C GLN A 39 9.21 -3.55 -1.37
N PHE A 40 9.51 -4.18 -0.23
CA PHE A 40 9.97 -5.57 -0.19
C PHE A 40 8.82 -6.59 -0.07
N GLY A 41 7.56 -6.13 -0.03
CA GLY A 41 6.39 -7.03 0.00
C GLY A 41 6.14 -7.68 1.36
N GLU A 42 6.71 -7.15 2.44
CA GLU A 42 6.74 -7.79 3.76
C GLU A 42 5.48 -7.47 4.59
N ALA A 43 4.35 -8.05 4.19
CA ALA A 43 3.06 -7.85 4.86
C ALA A 43 3.07 -8.18 6.37
N ARG A 44 3.92 -9.14 6.78
CA ARG A 44 4.05 -9.57 8.19
C ARG A 44 4.74 -8.52 9.08
N THR A 45 5.59 -7.68 8.50
CA THR A 45 6.26 -6.59 9.22
C THR A 45 5.45 -5.29 9.09
N ALA A 46 4.72 -5.11 7.99
CA ALA A 46 3.82 -3.97 7.78
C ALA A 46 2.67 -3.91 8.82
N ARG A 47 2.02 -5.03 9.14
CA ARG A 47 0.92 -5.07 10.15
C ARG A 47 1.32 -4.46 11.52
N PRO A 48 2.37 -4.95 12.20
CA PRO A 48 2.76 -4.39 13.50
C PRO A 48 3.30 -2.95 13.40
N LEU A 49 3.90 -2.55 12.27
CA LEU A 49 4.30 -1.16 12.06
C LEU A 49 3.09 -0.23 11.99
N LEU A 50 2.08 -0.58 11.19
CA LEU A 50 0.86 0.22 11.04
C LEU A 50 0.14 0.43 12.37
N GLN A 51 0.08 -0.60 13.22
CA GLN A 51 -0.50 -0.49 14.57
C GLN A 51 0.31 0.43 15.50
N SER A 52 1.59 0.66 15.22
CA SER A 52 2.48 1.50 16.02
C SER A 52 2.56 2.95 15.55
N LEU A 53 2.05 3.25 14.35
CA LEU A 53 2.10 4.59 13.77
C LEU A 53 1.12 5.53 14.49
N PRO A 54 1.56 6.75 14.86
CA PRO A 54 0.70 7.72 15.53
C PRO A 54 -0.18 8.54 14.55
N TYR A 55 -0.08 8.28 13.25
CA TYR A 55 -0.82 8.97 12.19
C TYR A 55 -1.38 7.95 11.21
N GLU A 56 -2.54 8.26 10.63
CA GLU A 56 -3.03 7.56 9.44
C GLU A 56 -1.98 7.75 8.33
N PRO A 57 -1.25 6.69 7.92
CA PRO A 57 -0.29 6.82 6.85
C PRO A 57 -1.03 7.39 5.63
N SER A 58 -0.42 8.28 4.85
CA SER A 58 -1.01 8.72 3.59
C SER A 58 -1.17 7.48 2.71
N ALA A 59 -2.35 6.88 2.80
CA ALA A 59 -2.68 5.57 2.27
C ALA A 59 -2.31 5.48 0.79
N SER A 60 -2.52 6.58 0.06
CA SER A 60 -2.20 6.76 -1.35
C SER A 60 -0.75 6.37 -1.68
N SER A 61 0.25 7.02 -1.09
CA SER A 61 1.66 6.78 -1.49
C SER A 61 2.15 5.34 -1.22
N PHE A 62 1.72 4.73 -0.11
CA PHE A 62 2.08 3.34 0.20
C PHE A 62 1.29 2.34 -0.65
N LEU A 63 0.01 2.61 -0.91
CA LEU A 63 -0.83 1.80 -1.79
C LEU A 63 -0.32 1.85 -3.23
N GLU A 64 0.03 3.03 -3.75
CA GLU A 64 0.66 3.23 -5.07
C GLU A 64 1.94 2.40 -5.19
N SER A 65 2.83 2.48 -4.21
CA SER A 65 4.09 1.71 -4.23
C SER A 65 3.85 0.21 -4.17
N ALA A 66 2.92 -0.25 -3.33
CA ALA A 66 2.55 -1.66 -3.24
C ALA A 66 1.89 -2.15 -4.54
N ALA A 67 1.09 -1.30 -5.16
CA ALA A 67 0.38 -1.56 -6.41
C ALA A 67 1.32 -1.66 -7.61
N ASP A 68 2.28 -0.74 -7.72
CA ASP A 68 3.31 -0.74 -8.76
C ASP A 68 4.11 -2.05 -8.74
N LEU A 69 4.46 -2.49 -7.53
CA LEU A 69 5.25 -3.70 -7.30
C LEU A 69 4.42 -4.99 -7.28
N GLY A 70 3.09 -4.89 -7.24
CA GLY A 70 2.18 -6.05 -7.25
C GLY A 70 2.04 -6.80 -5.93
N HIS A 71 2.38 -6.16 -4.81
CA HIS A 71 2.34 -6.76 -3.47
C HIS A 71 0.92 -6.78 -2.89
N ALA A 72 0.08 -7.70 -3.40
CA ALA A 72 -1.32 -7.82 -2.98
C ALA A 72 -1.50 -8.01 -1.47
N ASP A 73 -0.64 -8.81 -0.83
CA ASP A 73 -0.69 -9.07 0.62
C ASP A 73 -0.44 -7.80 1.44
N VAL A 74 0.44 -6.91 0.97
CA VAL A 74 0.73 -5.63 1.63
C VAL A 74 -0.46 -4.68 1.46
N VAL A 75 -1.08 -4.66 0.27
CA VAL A 75 -2.29 -3.87 0.02
C VAL A 75 -3.42 -4.30 0.95
N GLU A 76 -3.65 -5.60 1.13
CA GLU A 76 -4.66 -6.08 2.09
C GLU A 76 -4.41 -5.56 3.51
N VAL A 77 -3.15 -5.58 3.94
CA VAL A 77 -2.72 -5.08 5.25
C VAL A 77 -2.93 -3.59 5.40
N LEU A 78 -2.61 -2.79 4.37
CA LEU A 78 -2.84 -1.35 4.37
C LEU A 78 -4.34 -1.04 4.42
N LEU A 79 -5.16 -1.75 3.65
CA LEU A 79 -6.62 -1.59 3.67
C LEU A 79 -7.24 -2.05 4.99
N ASP A 80 -6.67 -3.09 5.63
CA ASP A 80 -7.07 -3.52 6.99
C ASP A 80 -6.77 -2.46 8.05
N SER A 81 -5.73 -1.64 7.85
CA SER A 81 -5.35 -0.61 8.82
C SER A 81 -6.17 0.67 8.73
N GLY A 82 -7.19 0.72 7.85
CA GLY A 82 -8.05 1.89 7.70
C GLY A 82 -7.68 2.81 6.53
N ALA A 83 -6.73 2.39 5.68
CA ALA A 83 -6.43 3.10 4.44
C ALA A 83 -7.70 3.21 3.57
N SER A 84 -8.21 4.43 3.39
CA SER A 84 -9.34 4.68 2.51
C SER A 84 -8.89 4.73 1.06
N MET A 85 -9.54 3.93 0.21
CA MET A 85 -9.43 4.09 -1.23
C MET A 85 -10.38 5.21 -1.66
N ASP A 86 -9.89 6.46 -1.69
CA ASP A 86 -10.65 7.62 -2.15
C ASP A 86 -10.43 7.89 -3.66
N GLU A 87 -10.93 9.00 -4.21
CA GLU A 87 -10.81 9.37 -5.63
C GLU A 87 -9.35 9.38 -6.16
N ASP A 88 -8.36 9.66 -5.31
CA ASP A 88 -6.93 9.57 -5.64
C ASP A 88 -6.45 8.12 -5.91
N SER A 89 -7.25 7.13 -5.52
CA SER A 89 -6.96 5.70 -5.73
C SER A 89 -7.34 5.22 -7.13
N ASN A 90 -7.97 6.06 -7.94
CA ASN A 90 -8.27 5.73 -9.34
C ASN A 90 -6.99 5.46 -10.13
N ASP A 91 -5.94 6.26 -9.87
CA ASP A 91 -4.62 6.10 -10.49
C ASP A 91 -3.98 4.78 -10.05
N VAL A 92 -4.14 4.39 -8.78
CA VAL A 92 -3.69 3.10 -8.24
C VAL A 92 -4.36 1.95 -8.97
N ILE A 93 -5.69 1.96 -9.09
CA ILE A 93 -6.46 0.90 -9.75
C ILE A 93 -6.08 0.78 -11.22
N GLN A 94 -5.86 1.92 -11.90
CA GLN A 94 -5.41 1.94 -13.28
C GLN A 94 -4.02 1.32 -13.41
N MET A 95 -3.04 1.72 -12.59
CA MET A 95 -1.70 1.12 -12.59
C MET A 95 -1.76 -0.40 -12.39
N VAL A 96 -2.55 -0.87 -11.41
CA VAL A 96 -2.72 -2.30 -11.13
C VAL A 96 -3.29 -3.04 -12.34
N ALA A 97 -4.24 -2.43 -13.06
CA ALA A 97 -4.81 -2.99 -14.27
C ALA A 97 -3.82 -2.97 -15.45
N GLU A 98 -3.05 -1.90 -15.63
CA GLU A 98 -2.01 -1.77 -16.66
C GLU A 98 -0.86 -2.78 -16.44
N ASN A 99 -0.44 -2.97 -15.19
CA ASN A 99 0.57 -3.97 -14.81
C ASN A 99 0.01 -5.41 -14.80
N GLY A 100 -1.31 -5.58 -14.94
CA GLY A 100 -1.95 -6.90 -15.02
C GLY A 100 -2.05 -7.64 -13.67
N HIS A 101 -2.01 -6.91 -12.56
CA HIS A 101 -2.09 -7.43 -11.18
C HIS A 101 -3.53 -7.84 -10.81
N LYS A 102 -4.07 -8.85 -11.49
CA LYS A 102 -5.46 -9.34 -11.37
C LYS A 102 -5.86 -9.80 -9.97
N VAL A 103 -4.91 -10.23 -9.15
CA VAL A 103 -5.18 -10.64 -7.75
C VAL A 103 -5.54 -9.41 -6.92
N MET A 104 -4.82 -8.31 -7.12
CA MET A 104 -5.04 -7.07 -6.40
C MET A 104 -6.33 -6.36 -6.83
N LEU A 105 -6.70 -6.39 -8.12
CA LEU A 105 -8.02 -5.93 -8.56
C LEU A 105 -9.16 -6.68 -7.88
N ARG A 106 -8.99 -8.00 -7.64
CA ARG A 106 -9.97 -8.79 -6.89
C ARG A 106 -10.04 -8.36 -5.43
N VAL A 107 -8.92 -8.06 -4.79
CA VAL A 107 -8.89 -7.51 -3.42
C VAL A 107 -9.69 -6.21 -3.35
N PHE A 108 -9.46 -5.28 -4.29
CA PHE A 108 -10.21 -4.02 -4.35
C PHE A 108 -11.71 -4.25 -4.56
N GLN A 109 -12.08 -5.16 -5.45
CA GLN A 109 -13.48 -5.51 -5.71
C GLN A 109 -14.18 -6.11 -4.47
N VAL A 110 -13.49 -6.98 -3.73
CA VAL A 110 -13.99 -7.55 -2.46
C VAL A 110 -14.20 -6.48 -1.40
N ARG A 111 -13.39 -5.42 -1.40
CA ARG A 111 -13.53 -4.26 -0.51
C ARG A 111 -14.61 -3.27 -0.96
N GLY A 112 -15.34 -3.57 -2.04
CA GLY A 112 -16.46 -2.77 -2.52
C GLY A 112 -16.07 -1.65 -3.49
N VAL A 113 -14.83 -1.67 -4.00
CA VAL A 113 -14.35 -0.70 -4.98
C VAL A 113 -14.82 -1.13 -6.37
N ASP A 114 -15.52 -0.22 -7.05
CA ASP A 114 -16.04 -0.43 -8.39
C ASP A 114 -14.93 -0.23 -9.45
N VAL A 115 -14.06 -1.24 -9.56
CA VAL A 115 -12.92 -1.24 -10.50
C VAL A 115 -13.36 -1.07 -11.95
N ASP A 116 -14.56 -1.52 -12.32
CA ASP A 116 -15.08 -1.41 -13.69
C ASP A 116 -15.41 0.05 -14.04
N LYS A 117 -16.01 0.81 -13.11
CA LYS A 117 -16.24 2.26 -13.32
C LYS A 117 -14.94 3.02 -13.53
N VAL A 118 -13.90 2.69 -12.77
CA VAL A 118 -12.60 3.37 -12.85
C VAL A 118 -11.92 3.09 -14.20
N LEU A 119 -11.86 1.83 -14.61
CA LEU A 119 -11.23 1.43 -15.87
C LEU A 119 -12.00 1.89 -17.12
N VAL A 120 -13.33 2.07 -17.01
CA VAL A 120 -14.18 2.55 -18.11
C VAL A 120 -14.22 4.08 -18.18
N GLY A 121 -14.07 4.80 -17.06
CA GLY A 121 -14.12 6.27 -16.99
C GLY A 121 -13.04 6.98 -17.81
N GLU A 122 -11.83 6.41 -17.88
CA GLU A 122 -10.70 6.99 -18.62
C GLU A 122 -10.73 6.70 -20.14
N ARG A 123 -11.42 5.63 -20.58
CA ARG A 123 -11.71 5.44 -22.01
C ARG A 123 -12.49 6.63 -22.59
N GLN A 124 -13.33 7.26 -21.78
CA GLN A 124 -14.09 8.44 -22.17
C GLN A 124 -13.25 9.74 -22.09
N ARG A 125 -12.29 9.84 -21.16
CA ARG A 125 -11.43 11.04 -21.00
C ARG A 125 -10.32 11.13 -22.05
N ARG A 126 -9.76 9.99 -22.48
CA ARG A 126 -8.83 9.93 -23.63
C ARG A 126 -9.49 10.23 -24.98
N CYS A 127 -10.82 10.24 -25.05
CA CYS A 127 -11.56 10.67 -26.23
C CYS A 127 -11.94 12.16 -26.26
N SER A 128 -11.54 12.98 -25.27
CA SER A 128 -11.88 14.42 -25.29
C SER A 128 -10.99 15.30 -26.19
N CYS A 129 -9.98 14.74 -26.87
CA CYS A 129 -9.19 15.46 -27.88
C CYS A 129 -9.71 15.30 -29.32
N PHE A 130 -10.93 14.81 -29.55
CA PHE A 130 -11.48 14.66 -30.92
C PHE A 130 -12.84 15.35 -31.10
N VAL A 131 -12.97 16.63 -30.74
CA VAL A 131 -13.80 17.59 -31.49
C VAL A 131 -13.29 19.01 -31.21
N LEU A 132 -12.51 19.58 -32.13
CA LEU A 132 -12.64 20.95 -32.65
C LEU A 132 -11.83 21.07 -33.93
#